data_AF-A0A367IJQ9-F1
#
_entry.id   AF-A0A367IJQ9-F1
#
_cell.length_a   1.000
_cell.length_b   1.000
_cell.length_c   1.000
_cell.angle_alpha   90.00
_cell.angle_beta   90.00
_cell.angle_gamma   90.00
#
_symmetry.space_group_name_H-M   'P 1'
#
loop_
_entity.id
_entity.type
_entity.pdbx_description
1 polymer ?
#
loop_
_entity_poly.entity_id
_entity_poly.type
_entity_poly.pdbx_seq_one_letter_code
_entity_poly.pdbx_strand_id
1 'polypeptide(L)'
;LLLFTLAVHAQNATVEYNVIALLNQTTFKSMAVVVDNVSYALESNATFPIIYSTTAPVAQTGYQYVKLYSSNDSSLAESFTRLPTTVNTPHEFFNRSWNTHDNYQLPQVYPMLSTVNKIQSDLHKDNQIPTIHLIGNQTELDEMNTNSTADITVKVNMTYISLTDALQFEKVKVKVSGHSTRNKDKISYKLKLKKKHTLYGYRTVKLRAMAMDSSYVREQLAYDVIKSAGLISTGTSYVRVFMNEQELGLFGLIEHFQNPWLANTFANGSSSYENGYLYGGVFQGSSNQSLTSDLSYYNNVTLYADGEYKMRQKASGGSKTDFEPLQNFTKFIDEAPTNSTDAVNIWKSSLDTDSFLRS
;
A
#
# COMPACT_ATOMS: atom_id res chain seq x y z
N LEU A 1 -58.01 37.30 -22.81
CA LEU A 1 -57.39 36.15 -22.11
C LEU A 1 -55.90 36.16 -22.43
N LEU A 2 -55.06 36.63 -21.49
CA LEU A 2 -53.60 36.44 -21.60
C LEU A 2 -53.29 35.01 -21.13
N LEU A 3 -52.79 34.18 -22.04
CA LEU A 3 -52.21 32.88 -21.69
C LEU A 3 -50.84 33.12 -21.05
N PHE A 4 -50.79 33.02 -19.72
CA PHE A 4 -49.53 32.82 -19.00
C PHE A 4 -49.07 31.38 -19.27
N THR A 5 -48.09 31.22 -20.15
CA THR A 5 -47.29 29.99 -20.21
C THR A 5 -46.42 29.93 -18.97
N LEU A 6 -46.85 29.15 -17.98
CA LEU A 6 -45.99 28.68 -16.89
C LEU A 6 -44.90 27.80 -17.51
N ALA A 7 -43.72 28.38 -17.76
CA ALA A 7 -42.51 27.62 -18.00
C ALA A 7 -42.16 26.90 -16.69
N VAL A 8 -42.61 25.65 -16.58
CA VAL A 8 -42.12 24.72 -15.56
C VAL A 8 -40.62 24.58 -15.82
N HIS A 9 -39.80 25.25 -15.01
CA HIS A 9 -38.38 24.92 -14.92
C HIS A 9 -38.33 23.53 -14.32
N ALA A 10 -38.23 22.50 -15.16
CA ALA A 10 -37.80 21.20 -14.72
C ALA A 10 -36.45 21.41 -14.05
N GLN A 11 -36.42 21.27 -12.73
CA GLN A 11 -35.18 21.32 -11.98
C GLN A 11 -34.41 20.07 -12.40
N ASN A 12 -33.53 20.22 -13.39
CA ASN A 12 -32.72 19.11 -13.87
C ASN A 12 -31.97 18.55 -12.66
N ALA A 13 -32.18 17.26 -12.38
CA ALA A 13 -31.47 16.59 -11.30
C ALA A 13 -29.97 16.82 -11.50
N THR A 14 -29.28 17.14 -10.41
CA THR A 14 -27.84 17.41 -10.41
C THR A 14 -27.11 16.32 -9.62
N VAL A 15 -25.87 16.06 -10.01
CA VAL A 15 -24.95 15.19 -9.27
C VAL A 15 -23.61 15.89 -9.10
N GLU A 16 -22.89 15.51 -8.06
CA GLU A 16 -21.50 15.92 -7.88
C GLU A 16 -20.59 15.00 -8.70
N TYR A 17 -19.80 15.60 -9.58
CA TYR A 17 -18.77 14.92 -10.35
C TYR A 17 -17.42 15.16 -9.66
N ASN A 18 -16.70 14.08 -9.36
CA ASN A 18 -15.46 14.06 -8.59
C ASN A 18 -14.37 13.31 -9.37
N VAL A 19 -13.21 13.95 -9.58
CA VAL A 19 -12.09 13.35 -10.31
C VAL A 19 -10.75 13.61 -9.64
N ILE A 20 -9.93 12.56 -9.57
CA ILE A 20 -8.53 12.60 -9.21
C ILE A 20 -7.72 12.87 -10.48
N ALA A 21 -6.94 13.95 -10.47
CA ALA A 21 -6.00 14.27 -11.52
C ALA A 21 -4.78 15.00 -10.94
N LEU A 22 -3.58 14.66 -11.42
CA LEU A 22 -2.41 15.51 -11.21
C LEU A 22 -2.33 16.51 -12.36
N LEU A 23 -2.24 17.80 -12.03
CA LEU A 23 -2.01 18.86 -13.01
C LEU A 23 -0.58 19.36 -12.87
N ASN A 24 0.18 19.28 -13.97
CA ASN A 24 1.35 20.13 -14.12
C ASN A 24 0.86 21.54 -14.43
N GLN A 25 1.01 22.46 -13.49
CA GLN A 25 0.42 23.80 -13.57
C GLN A 25 1.00 24.65 -14.70
N THR A 26 2.19 24.32 -15.20
CA THR A 26 2.77 24.97 -16.37
C THR A 26 2.05 24.60 -17.67
N THR A 27 1.43 23.41 -17.71
CA THR A 27 0.75 22.87 -18.90
C THR A 27 -0.76 23.04 -18.82
N PHE A 28 -1.36 22.77 -17.66
CA PHE A 28 -2.80 22.77 -17.46
C PHE A 28 -3.21 23.73 -16.35
N LYS A 29 -4.22 24.57 -16.63
CA LYS A 29 -4.71 25.60 -15.70
C LYS A 29 -5.78 25.06 -14.74
N SER A 30 -6.60 24.12 -15.18
CA SER A 30 -7.71 23.58 -14.40
C SER A 30 -8.29 22.30 -15.01
N MET A 31 -9.29 21.74 -14.33
CA MET A 31 -10.12 20.61 -14.78
C MET A 31 -11.53 21.10 -15.13
N ALA A 32 -12.21 20.39 -16.01
CA ALA A 32 -13.65 20.53 -16.23
C ALA A 32 -14.30 19.16 -16.46
N VAL A 33 -15.62 19.07 -16.30
CA VAL A 33 -16.44 17.94 -16.74
C VAL A 33 -17.33 18.40 -17.89
N VAL A 34 -17.31 17.66 -19.00
CA VAL A 34 -18.19 17.87 -20.14
C VAL A 34 -19.36 16.91 -19.99
N VAL A 35 -20.57 17.43 -19.80
CA VAL A 35 -21.82 16.69 -19.66
C VAL A 35 -22.69 17.01 -20.88
N ASP A 36 -23.02 16.01 -21.70
CA ASP A 36 -23.81 16.18 -22.93
C ASP A 36 -23.35 17.34 -23.82
N ASN A 37 -22.03 17.47 -24.01
CA ASN A 37 -21.35 18.54 -24.76
C ASN A 37 -21.31 19.93 -24.10
N VAL A 38 -21.78 20.07 -22.86
CA VAL A 38 -21.68 21.31 -22.07
C VAL A 38 -20.56 21.18 -21.05
N SER A 39 -19.63 22.13 -21.01
CA SER A 39 -18.49 22.12 -20.09
C SER A 39 -18.82 22.83 -18.78
N TYR A 40 -18.50 22.18 -17.66
CA TYR A 40 -18.64 22.70 -16.30
C TYR A 40 -17.28 22.68 -15.61
N ALA A 41 -16.82 23.84 -15.13
CA ALA A 41 -15.54 23.96 -14.45
C ALA A 41 -15.54 23.15 -13.14
N LEU A 42 -14.42 22.46 -12.88
CA LEU A 42 -14.19 21.73 -11.64
C LEU A 42 -13.26 22.53 -10.72
N GLU A 43 -13.62 22.61 -9.45
CA GLU A 43 -12.83 23.27 -8.42
C GLU A 43 -11.90 22.28 -7.72
N SER A 44 -10.65 22.68 -7.47
CA SER A 44 -9.69 21.88 -6.69
C SER A 44 -10.06 21.90 -5.21
N ASN A 45 -10.01 20.73 -4.55
CA ASN A 45 -10.24 20.63 -3.13
C ASN A 45 -9.09 21.27 -2.33
N ALA A 46 -9.41 22.16 -1.39
CA ALA A 46 -8.42 22.90 -0.61
C ALA A 46 -7.52 22.02 0.27
N THR A 47 -8.00 20.86 0.74
CA THR A 47 -7.24 19.91 1.56
C THR A 47 -6.54 18.85 0.72
N PHE A 48 -7.18 18.44 -0.38
CA PHE A 48 -6.73 17.36 -1.27
C PHE A 48 -6.58 17.89 -2.70
N PRO A 49 -5.50 18.62 -3.02
CA PRO A 49 -5.42 19.47 -4.23
C PRO A 49 -5.49 18.72 -5.57
N ILE A 50 -5.39 17.39 -5.55
CA ILE A 50 -5.54 16.54 -6.73
C ILE A 50 -6.96 16.00 -6.93
N ILE A 51 -7.91 16.33 -6.03
CA ILE A 51 -9.33 16.06 -6.19
C ILE A 51 -9.97 17.33 -6.76
N TYR A 52 -10.70 17.17 -7.86
CA TYR A 52 -11.45 18.24 -8.51
C TYR A 52 -12.92 17.85 -8.56
N SER A 53 -13.80 18.79 -8.24
CA SER A 53 -15.23 18.52 -8.08
C SER A 53 -16.11 19.67 -8.56
N THR A 54 -17.33 19.34 -9.02
CA THR A 54 -18.38 20.33 -9.33
C THR A 54 -19.75 19.67 -9.28
N THR A 55 -20.79 20.48 -9.06
CA THR A 55 -22.17 20.03 -9.22
C THR A 55 -22.67 20.44 -10.61
N ALA A 56 -23.11 19.47 -11.40
CA ALA A 56 -23.65 19.69 -12.74
C ALA A 56 -24.88 18.78 -12.99
N PRO A 57 -25.67 19.04 -14.04
CA PRO A 57 -26.81 18.19 -14.38
C PRO A 57 -26.43 16.71 -14.57
N VAL A 58 -27.39 15.82 -14.30
CA VAL A 58 -27.27 14.40 -14.68
C VAL A 58 -27.18 14.29 -16.20
N ALA A 59 -26.11 13.65 -16.67
CA ALA A 59 -25.91 13.37 -18.09
C ALA A 59 -27.07 12.54 -18.67
N GLN A 60 -27.48 12.82 -19.89
CA GLN A 60 -28.46 12.03 -20.64
C GLN A 60 -27.76 11.01 -21.54
N THR A 61 -26.63 11.39 -22.15
CA THR A 61 -25.84 10.57 -23.07
C THR A 61 -24.54 10.10 -22.42
N GLY A 62 -23.89 10.98 -21.67
CA GLY A 62 -22.66 10.65 -20.95
C GLY A 62 -21.85 11.89 -20.58
N TYR A 63 -20.72 11.65 -19.92
CA TYR A 63 -19.82 12.71 -19.50
C TYR A 63 -18.35 12.33 -19.68
N GLN A 64 -17.48 13.34 -19.70
CA GLN A 64 -16.03 13.19 -19.80
C GLN A 64 -15.32 14.21 -18.93
N TYR A 65 -14.25 13.81 -18.27
CA TYR A 65 -13.35 14.79 -17.67
C TYR A 65 -12.38 15.33 -18.72
N VAL A 66 -12.00 16.60 -18.56
CA VAL A 66 -11.03 17.25 -19.43
C VAL A 66 -10.03 18.07 -18.61
N LYS A 67 -8.77 18.06 -19.02
CA LYS A 67 -7.74 19.01 -18.55
C LYS A 67 -7.74 20.22 -19.48
N LEU A 68 -7.82 21.43 -18.93
CA LEU A 68 -7.79 22.67 -19.72
C LEU A 68 -6.34 23.18 -19.84
N TYR A 69 -5.87 23.44 -21.06
CA TYR A 69 -4.51 23.94 -21.28
C TYR A 69 -4.35 25.37 -20.78
N SER A 70 -3.14 25.70 -20.30
CA SER A 70 -2.79 27.08 -19.89
C SER A 70 -2.51 27.99 -21.10
N SER A 71 -2.07 27.43 -22.23
CA SER A 71 -1.62 28.18 -23.40
C SER A 71 -2.74 28.69 -24.31
N ASN A 72 -3.92 28.07 -24.26
CA ASN A 72 -5.06 28.39 -25.10
C ASN A 72 -6.37 27.87 -24.46
N ASP A 73 -7.47 27.91 -25.20
CA ASP A 73 -8.78 27.38 -24.77
C ASP A 73 -9.04 25.94 -25.23
N SER A 74 -8.00 25.22 -25.67
CA SER A 74 -8.12 23.79 -25.97
C SER A 74 -8.09 22.95 -24.69
N SER A 75 -8.50 21.69 -24.83
CA SER A 75 -8.55 20.75 -23.72
C SER A 75 -8.01 19.38 -24.11
N LEU A 76 -7.48 18.66 -23.13
CA LEU A 76 -7.17 17.23 -23.23
C LEU A 76 -8.32 16.46 -22.59
N ALA A 77 -9.17 15.88 -23.43
CA ALA A 77 -10.30 15.07 -22.99
C ALA A 77 -9.91 13.60 -22.74
N GLU A 78 -10.67 12.93 -21.89
CA GLU A 78 -10.64 11.47 -21.80
C GLU A 78 -10.92 10.82 -23.17
N SER A 79 -10.26 9.70 -23.43
CA SER A 79 -10.39 8.96 -24.70
C SER A 79 -11.69 8.14 -24.84
N PHE A 80 -12.57 8.21 -23.84
CA PHE A 80 -13.82 7.47 -23.74
C PHE A 80 -14.90 8.34 -23.09
N THR A 81 -16.17 8.00 -23.29
CA THR A 81 -17.31 8.64 -22.62
C THR A 81 -17.77 7.78 -21.45
N ARG A 82 -17.95 8.37 -20.28
CA ARG A 82 -18.50 7.72 -19.09
C ARG A 82 -20.02 7.65 -19.19
N LEU A 83 -20.60 6.58 -18.64
CA LEU A 83 -22.05 6.38 -18.64
C LEU A 83 -22.73 7.35 -17.67
N PRO A 84 -23.94 7.84 -17.98
CA PRO A 84 -24.75 8.61 -17.04
C PRO A 84 -24.89 8.00 -15.65
N THR A 85 -24.96 8.86 -14.63
CA THR A 85 -25.22 8.47 -13.24
C THR A 85 -26.19 9.44 -12.57
N THR A 86 -27.05 8.92 -11.71
CA THR A 86 -27.99 9.70 -10.87
C THR A 86 -27.49 9.87 -9.43
N VAL A 87 -26.31 9.33 -9.12
CA VAL A 87 -25.64 9.48 -7.81
C VAL A 87 -24.32 10.20 -8.00
N ASN A 88 -23.85 10.88 -6.95
CA ASN A 88 -22.53 11.51 -6.94
C ASN A 88 -21.46 10.49 -7.34
N THR A 89 -20.55 10.88 -8.23
CA THR A 89 -19.47 10.00 -8.63
C THR A 89 -18.53 9.79 -7.43
N PRO A 90 -17.90 8.61 -7.30
CA PRO A 90 -16.78 8.45 -6.39
C PRO A 90 -15.60 9.34 -6.82
N HIS A 91 -14.48 9.30 -6.11
CA HIS A 91 -13.24 9.88 -6.60
C HIS A 91 -12.72 9.10 -7.83
N GLU A 92 -13.29 9.38 -9.00
CA GLU A 92 -12.92 8.75 -10.26
C GLU A 92 -11.49 9.13 -10.64
N PHE A 93 -10.76 8.32 -11.39
CA PHE A 93 -9.41 8.69 -11.82
C PHE A 93 -9.43 9.14 -13.28
N PHE A 94 -8.85 10.31 -13.56
CA PHE A 94 -8.80 10.86 -14.92
C PHE A 94 -8.17 9.86 -15.91
N ASN A 95 -8.85 9.65 -17.03
CA ASN A 95 -8.44 8.73 -18.10
C ASN A 95 -8.34 7.27 -17.64
N ARG A 96 -9.24 6.86 -16.72
CA ARG A 96 -9.52 5.45 -16.39
C ARG A 96 -11.02 5.17 -16.54
N SER A 97 -11.35 4.27 -17.47
CA SER A 97 -12.74 3.99 -17.89
C SER A 97 -13.58 3.22 -16.88
N TRP A 98 -12.95 2.65 -15.85
CA TRP A 98 -13.62 1.94 -14.77
C TRP A 98 -12.97 2.30 -13.44
N ASN A 99 -13.81 2.40 -12.40
CA ASN A 99 -13.39 2.71 -11.04
C ASN A 99 -13.04 1.43 -10.26
N THR A 100 -13.79 0.36 -10.53
CA THR A 100 -13.56 -0.97 -9.97
C THR A 100 -13.41 -2.04 -11.04
N HIS A 101 -12.69 -3.10 -10.72
CA HIS A 101 -12.62 -4.31 -11.54
C HIS A 101 -12.52 -5.55 -10.66
N ASP A 102 -13.52 -6.42 -10.76
CA ASP A 102 -13.57 -7.65 -9.97
C ASP A 102 -12.52 -8.65 -10.47
N ASN A 103 -11.52 -8.92 -9.64
CA ASN A 103 -10.50 -9.92 -9.93
C ASN A 103 -10.89 -11.26 -9.31
N TYR A 104 -10.62 -12.35 -10.04
CA TYR A 104 -10.77 -13.70 -9.50
C TYR A 104 -9.87 -13.88 -8.28
N GLN A 105 -10.48 -14.29 -7.16
CA GLN A 105 -9.77 -14.59 -5.93
C GLN A 105 -9.45 -16.08 -5.89
N LEU A 106 -8.23 -16.43 -5.47
CA LEU A 106 -7.90 -17.83 -5.25
C LEU A 106 -8.82 -18.41 -4.17
N PRO A 107 -9.33 -19.65 -4.35
CA PRO A 107 -10.14 -20.29 -3.32
C PRO A 107 -9.31 -20.53 -2.06
N GLN A 108 -9.96 -20.51 -0.89
CA GLN A 108 -9.32 -20.93 0.35
C GLN A 108 -9.19 -22.45 0.36
N VAL A 109 -7.96 -22.98 0.24
CA VAL A 109 -7.70 -24.43 0.18
C VAL A 109 -7.63 -25.04 1.57
N TYR A 110 -7.03 -24.33 2.53
CA TYR A 110 -7.00 -24.73 3.94
C TYR A 110 -7.61 -23.65 4.83
N PRO A 111 -8.27 -23.99 5.96
CA PRO A 111 -8.67 -22.97 6.91
C PRO A 111 -7.44 -22.20 7.41
N MET A 112 -7.64 -20.90 7.68
CA MET A 112 -6.60 -20.06 8.28
C MET A 112 -6.14 -20.68 9.59
N LEU A 113 -4.83 -20.62 9.87
CA LEU A 113 -4.26 -21.03 11.16
C LEU A 113 -5.05 -20.38 12.30
N SER A 114 -5.44 -21.18 13.31
CA SER A 114 -6.27 -20.72 14.43
C SER A 114 -5.60 -19.63 15.28
N THR A 115 -4.28 -19.49 15.18
CA THR A 115 -3.49 -18.44 15.83
C THR A 115 -3.68 -17.07 15.18
N VAL A 116 -4.23 -17.01 13.97
CA VAL A 116 -4.42 -15.76 13.23
C VAL A 116 -5.74 -15.12 13.62
N ASN A 117 -5.63 -13.88 14.11
CA ASN A 117 -6.76 -13.03 14.46
C ASN A 117 -6.46 -11.64 13.91
N LYS A 118 -6.63 -11.49 12.59
CA LYS A 118 -6.21 -10.30 11.84
C LYS A 118 -7.25 -9.18 11.99
N ILE A 119 -6.79 -7.94 12.03
CA ILE A 119 -7.65 -6.75 11.97
C ILE A 119 -8.46 -6.71 10.68
N GLN A 120 -9.66 -6.13 10.75
CA GLN A 120 -10.32 -5.61 9.56
C GLN A 120 -9.59 -4.34 9.11
N SER A 121 -9.13 -4.31 7.86
CA SER A 121 -8.36 -3.19 7.31
C SER A 121 -8.75 -2.90 5.88
N ASP A 122 -8.96 -1.63 5.61
CA ASP A 122 -9.27 -1.06 4.30
C ASP A 122 -8.00 -0.73 3.48
N LEU A 123 -6.80 -1.10 3.97
CA LEU A 123 -5.54 -0.82 3.27
C LEU A 123 -5.48 -1.53 1.90
N HIS A 124 -5.99 -2.75 1.85
CA HIS A 124 -5.96 -3.64 0.69
C HIS A 124 -7.38 -3.95 0.24
N LYS A 125 -8.17 -2.90 -0.07
CA LYS A 125 -9.49 -3.09 -0.70
C LYS A 125 -9.31 -3.74 -2.06
N ASP A 126 -10.01 -4.85 -2.25
CA ASP A 126 -10.07 -5.52 -3.54
C ASP A 126 -10.76 -4.62 -4.58
N ASN A 127 -10.46 -4.88 -5.84
CA ASN A 127 -11.12 -4.33 -7.02
C ASN A 127 -10.91 -2.83 -7.29
N GLN A 128 -10.15 -2.11 -6.48
CA GLN A 128 -9.80 -0.72 -6.75
C GLN A 128 -8.30 -0.46 -6.60
N ILE A 129 -7.84 0.65 -7.19
CA ILE A 129 -6.46 1.11 -7.05
C ILE A 129 -6.51 2.52 -6.44
N PRO A 130 -6.15 2.71 -5.16
CA PRO A 130 -6.07 4.03 -4.56
C PRO A 130 -4.90 4.86 -5.14
N THR A 131 -4.85 6.13 -4.77
CA THR A 131 -3.76 7.06 -5.09
C THR A 131 -3.10 7.55 -3.80
N ILE A 132 -1.77 7.55 -3.77
CA ILE A 132 -0.96 8.22 -2.76
C ILE A 132 -0.25 9.41 -3.41
N HIS A 133 -0.45 10.60 -2.86
CA HIS A 133 0.26 11.82 -3.26
C HIS A 133 1.19 12.28 -2.16
N LEU A 134 2.48 12.38 -2.47
CA LEU A 134 3.52 12.82 -1.56
C LEU A 134 3.95 14.24 -1.94
N ILE A 135 3.84 15.19 -1.01
CA ILE A 135 4.23 16.58 -1.20
C ILE A 135 5.34 16.94 -0.21
N GLY A 136 6.50 17.35 -0.71
CA GLY A 136 7.67 17.68 0.11
C GLY A 136 8.64 18.63 -0.56
N ASN A 137 9.72 18.98 0.14
CA ASN A 137 10.78 19.81 -0.41
C ASN A 137 11.42 19.11 -1.63
N GLN A 138 11.39 19.76 -2.79
CA GLN A 138 11.87 19.15 -4.05
C GLN A 138 13.36 18.80 -3.97
N THR A 139 14.20 19.67 -3.43
CA THR A 139 15.64 19.43 -3.29
C THR A 139 15.94 18.21 -2.41
N GLU A 140 15.26 18.07 -1.27
CA GLU A 140 15.43 16.89 -0.40
C GLU A 140 14.99 15.59 -1.09
N LEU A 141 13.89 15.64 -1.86
CA LEU A 141 13.39 14.49 -2.62
C LEU A 141 14.33 14.11 -3.77
N ASP A 142 14.87 15.10 -4.49
CA ASP A 142 15.83 14.90 -5.56
C ASP A 142 17.13 14.30 -5.02
N GLU A 143 17.61 14.78 -3.87
CA GLU A 143 18.79 14.23 -3.23
C GLU A 143 18.55 12.78 -2.79
N MET A 144 17.40 12.49 -2.18
CA MET A 144 17.01 11.12 -1.80
C MET A 144 16.91 10.17 -3.02
N ASN A 145 16.34 10.64 -4.14
CA ASN A 145 16.14 9.84 -5.33
C ASN A 145 17.45 9.64 -6.13
N THR A 146 18.29 10.66 -6.22
CA THR A 146 19.58 10.60 -6.95
C THR A 146 20.61 9.80 -6.17
N ASN A 147 20.70 10.02 -4.85
CA ASN A 147 21.57 9.24 -3.96
C ASN A 147 20.83 8.00 -3.46
N SER A 148 20.25 7.24 -4.38
CA SER A 148 19.28 6.19 -4.08
C SER A 148 19.83 5.06 -3.22
N THR A 149 21.16 4.90 -3.09
CA THR A 149 21.85 3.93 -2.22
C THR A 149 22.12 4.46 -0.81
N ALA A 150 22.05 5.76 -0.58
CA ALA A 150 22.19 6.38 0.74
C ALA A 150 20.89 6.24 1.56
N ASP A 151 20.99 6.12 2.89
CA ASP A 151 19.82 5.98 3.78
C ASP A 151 19.19 7.36 4.13
N ILE A 152 18.91 8.18 3.11
CA ILE A 152 18.32 9.52 3.26
C ILE A 152 16.83 9.41 3.63
N THR A 153 16.39 10.24 4.59
CA THR A 153 14.99 10.30 5.02
C THR A 153 14.44 11.71 4.85
N VAL A 154 13.39 11.85 4.05
CA VAL A 154 12.68 13.10 3.79
C VAL A 154 11.36 13.11 4.55
N LYS A 155 10.92 14.28 5.02
CA LYS A 155 9.59 14.44 5.63
C LYS A 155 8.65 15.09 4.63
N VAL A 156 7.54 14.42 4.34
CA VAL A 156 6.53 14.89 3.37
C VAL A 156 5.14 14.94 4.01
N ASN A 157 4.24 15.69 3.40
CA ASN A 157 2.82 15.50 3.59
C ASN A 157 2.34 14.41 2.62
N MET A 158 1.51 13.50 3.11
CA MET A 158 0.98 12.37 2.34
C MET A 158 -0.54 12.46 2.32
N THR A 159 -1.12 12.38 1.14
CA THR A 159 -2.56 12.17 0.95
C THR A 159 -2.78 10.76 0.40
N TYR A 160 -3.72 10.02 0.99
CA TYR A 160 -4.24 8.75 0.46
C TYR A 160 -5.68 8.99 -0.02
N ILE A 161 -6.00 8.56 -1.24
CA ILE A 161 -7.32 8.73 -1.85
C ILE A 161 -7.78 7.39 -2.40
N SER A 162 -8.88 6.85 -1.88
CA SER A 162 -9.63 5.73 -2.48
C SER A 162 -10.86 6.27 -3.21
N LEU A 163 -11.71 5.39 -3.74
CA LEU A 163 -12.96 5.82 -4.37
C LEU A 163 -13.90 6.60 -3.44
N THR A 164 -13.80 6.37 -2.12
CA THR A 164 -14.72 6.97 -1.12
C THR A 164 -14.00 7.78 -0.04
N ASP A 165 -12.71 7.51 0.19
CA ASP A 165 -11.98 8.07 1.32
C ASP A 165 -10.88 9.01 0.82
N ALA A 166 -10.64 10.09 1.56
CA ALA A 166 -9.46 10.93 1.41
C ALA A 166 -8.86 11.19 2.79
N LEU A 167 -7.60 10.80 2.99
CA LEU A 167 -6.90 10.84 4.27
C LEU A 167 -5.60 11.62 4.14
N GLN A 168 -5.30 12.52 5.08
CA GLN A 168 -4.07 13.30 5.08
C GLN A 168 -3.18 12.99 6.29
N PHE A 169 -1.88 12.93 6.05
CA PHE A 169 -0.87 12.68 7.06
C PHE A 169 0.31 13.63 6.88
N GLU A 170 0.64 14.37 7.93
CA GLU A 170 1.78 15.28 7.91
C GLU A 170 3.08 14.63 8.38
N LYS A 171 4.21 15.16 7.87
CA LYS A 171 5.58 14.78 8.27
C LYS A 171 5.79 13.26 8.23
N VAL A 172 5.20 12.59 7.24
CA VAL A 172 5.46 11.19 6.91
C VAL A 172 6.92 11.08 6.50
N LYS A 173 7.65 10.15 7.13
CA LYS A 173 9.04 9.87 6.76
C LYS A 173 9.06 8.98 5.53
N VAL A 174 9.64 9.48 4.45
CA VAL A 174 9.87 8.76 3.19
C VAL A 174 11.35 8.46 3.09
N LYS A 175 11.67 7.25 2.64
CA LYS A 175 13.02 6.88 2.24
C LYS A 175 12.99 5.83 1.13
N VAL A 176 14.04 5.76 0.33
CA VAL A 176 14.22 4.66 -0.63
C VAL A 176 14.29 3.33 0.13
N SER A 177 13.69 2.29 -0.46
CA SER A 177 13.61 0.94 0.08
C SER A 177 14.16 -0.08 -0.93
N GLY A 178 14.57 -1.24 -0.42
CA GLY A 178 15.20 -2.30 -1.19
C GLY A 178 16.70 -2.39 -0.92
N HIS A 179 17.37 -3.26 -1.67
CA HIS A 179 18.83 -3.40 -1.64
C HIS A 179 19.36 -3.39 -3.08
N SER A 180 19.24 -4.50 -3.80
CA SER A 180 19.67 -4.62 -5.21
C SER A 180 18.80 -3.85 -6.21
N THR A 181 17.63 -3.36 -5.80
CA THR A 181 16.68 -2.64 -6.68
C THR A 181 16.78 -1.12 -6.56
N ARG A 182 17.74 -0.60 -5.79
CA ARG A 182 17.88 0.85 -5.57
C ARG A 182 18.52 1.57 -6.76
N ASN A 183 19.20 0.84 -7.64
CA ASN A 183 19.83 1.36 -8.86
C ASN A 183 18.94 1.24 -10.12
N LYS A 184 17.64 0.99 -9.96
CA LYS A 184 16.68 0.89 -11.06
C LYS A 184 16.06 2.25 -11.34
N ASP A 185 15.64 2.49 -12.58
CA ASP A 185 14.96 3.74 -12.98
C ASP A 185 13.72 4.02 -12.14
N LYS A 186 13.01 2.95 -11.73
CA LYS A 186 11.90 3.00 -10.78
C LYS A 186 12.30 2.34 -9.47
N ILE A 187 12.42 3.14 -8.41
CA ILE A 187 12.83 2.69 -7.07
C ILE A 187 11.64 2.56 -6.12
N SER A 188 11.79 1.72 -5.10
CA SER A 188 10.75 1.50 -4.08
C SER A 188 10.89 2.50 -2.93
N TYR A 189 9.79 2.80 -2.26
CA TYR A 189 9.77 3.71 -1.10
C TYR A 189 9.23 3.02 0.15
N LYS A 190 9.71 3.46 1.31
CA LYS A 190 9.13 3.14 2.61
C LYS A 190 8.50 4.41 3.19
N LEU A 191 7.24 4.32 3.57
CA LEU A 191 6.49 5.40 4.19
C LEU A 191 6.28 5.07 5.67
N LYS A 192 6.66 5.98 6.58
CA LYS A 192 6.50 5.80 8.02
C LYS A 192 5.79 7.00 8.63
N LEU A 193 4.56 6.75 9.10
CA LEU A 193 3.72 7.73 9.76
C LEU A 193 4.25 8.07 11.17
N LYS A 194 3.84 9.24 11.67
CA LYS A 194 4.07 9.68 13.06
C LYS A 194 3.56 8.62 14.05
N LYS A 195 4.08 8.63 15.29
CA LYS A 195 3.55 7.76 16.35
C LYS A 195 2.03 8.03 16.50
N LYS A 196 1.25 7.00 16.84
CA LYS A 196 -0.22 7.03 17.00
C LYS A 196 -1.03 7.27 15.72
N HIS A 197 -0.41 7.60 14.58
CA HIS A 197 -1.09 7.65 13.29
C HIS A 197 -0.89 6.34 12.54
N THR A 198 -1.95 5.89 11.87
CA THR A 198 -1.94 4.71 11.03
C THR A 198 -2.73 4.97 9.76
N LEU A 199 -2.34 4.32 8.66
CA LEU A 199 -3.15 4.15 7.48
C LEU A 199 -3.81 2.78 7.60
N TYR A 200 -5.10 2.77 7.94
CA TYR A 200 -5.91 1.56 8.18
C TYR A 200 -5.23 0.52 9.08
N GLY A 201 -4.73 0.96 10.24
CA GLY A 201 -4.07 0.09 11.22
C GLY A 201 -2.56 -0.05 11.04
N TYR A 202 -1.99 0.37 9.90
CA TYR A 202 -0.56 0.26 9.65
C TYR A 202 0.17 1.60 9.77
N ARG A 203 1.20 1.64 10.63
CA ARG A 203 2.06 2.82 10.80
C ARG A 203 3.13 2.94 9.71
N THR A 204 3.52 1.82 9.12
CA THR A 204 4.55 1.77 8.09
C THR A 204 4.06 0.88 6.96
N VAL A 205 4.11 1.42 5.75
CA VAL A 205 3.81 0.70 4.51
C VAL A 205 4.98 0.88 3.56
N LYS A 206 5.09 0.00 2.56
CA LYS A 206 6.07 0.13 1.48
C LYS A 206 5.35 0.26 0.15
N LEU A 207 5.94 1.06 -0.72
CA LEU A 207 5.60 1.21 -2.12
C LEU A 207 6.66 0.45 -2.93
N ARG A 208 6.32 -0.73 -3.45
CA ARG A 208 7.20 -1.57 -4.26
C ARG A 208 7.12 -1.14 -5.72
N ALA A 209 8.28 -0.84 -6.30
CA ALA A 209 8.38 -0.46 -7.71
C ALA A 209 8.06 -1.62 -8.67
N MET A 210 8.21 -2.88 -8.21
CA MET A 210 8.05 -4.10 -9.01
C MET A 210 8.96 -4.15 -10.25
N ALA A 211 10.06 -3.39 -10.26
CA ALA A 211 10.93 -3.19 -11.41
C ALA A 211 11.60 -4.47 -11.96
N MET A 212 11.63 -5.56 -11.17
CA MET A 212 12.18 -6.85 -11.59
C MET A 212 11.11 -7.84 -12.09
N ASP A 213 9.84 -7.48 -12.00
CA ASP A 213 8.70 -8.30 -12.40
C ASP A 213 8.00 -7.62 -13.57
N SER A 214 8.26 -8.07 -14.79
CA SER A 214 7.62 -7.55 -16.01
C SER A 214 6.09 -7.71 -16.03
N SER A 215 5.54 -8.61 -15.22
CA SER A 215 4.11 -8.87 -15.14
C SER A 215 3.41 -8.06 -14.06
N TYR A 216 4.16 -7.52 -13.09
CA TYR A 216 3.68 -6.80 -11.91
C TYR A 216 2.79 -7.63 -10.97
N VAL A 217 2.52 -8.90 -11.28
CA VAL A 217 1.56 -9.74 -10.54
C VAL A 217 2.20 -10.84 -9.69
N ARG A 218 3.49 -11.15 -9.85
CA ARG A 218 4.10 -12.33 -9.20
C ARG A 218 4.13 -12.22 -7.69
N GLU A 219 4.49 -11.04 -7.16
CA GLU A 219 4.55 -10.82 -5.71
C GLU A 219 3.14 -10.91 -5.08
N GLN A 220 2.12 -10.33 -5.73
CA GLN A 220 0.74 -10.45 -5.25
C GLN A 220 0.24 -11.89 -5.29
N LEU A 221 0.41 -12.58 -6.43
CA LEU A 221 -0.03 -13.96 -6.60
C LEU A 221 0.65 -14.90 -5.58
N ALA A 222 1.93 -14.70 -5.28
CA ALA A 222 2.62 -15.48 -4.26
C ALA A 222 1.99 -15.30 -2.87
N TYR A 223 1.67 -14.06 -2.48
CA TYR A 223 0.99 -13.80 -1.21
C TYR A 223 -0.44 -14.36 -1.18
N ASP A 224 -1.15 -14.33 -2.31
CA ASP A 224 -2.49 -14.90 -2.44
C ASP A 224 -2.46 -16.43 -2.33
N VAL A 225 -1.45 -17.09 -2.89
CA VAL A 225 -1.24 -18.55 -2.73
C VAL A 225 -0.97 -18.90 -1.26
N ILE A 226 -0.11 -18.16 -0.57
CA ILE A 226 0.15 -18.35 0.86
C ILE A 226 -1.15 -18.19 1.66
N LYS A 227 -1.92 -17.14 1.39
CA LYS A 227 -3.22 -16.91 2.05
C LYS A 227 -4.22 -18.04 1.76
N SER A 228 -4.29 -18.50 0.51
CA SER A 228 -5.13 -19.63 0.08
C SER A 228 -4.77 -20.94 0.81
N ALA A 229 -3.48 -21.14 1.13
CA ALA A 229 -3.01 -22.26 1.95
C ALA A 229 -3.28 -22.09 3.47
N GLY A 230 -4.01 -21.05 3.87
CA GLY A 230 -4.36 -20.78 5.27
C GLY A 230 -3.19 -20.27 6.11
N LEU A 231 -2.10 -19.84 5.47
CA LEU A 231 -0.88 -19.37 6.13
C LEU A 231 -0.91 -17.87 6.38
N ILE A 232 -0.09 -17.42 7.33
CA ILE A 232 0.14 -16.01 7.61
C ILE A 232 0.81 -15.35 6.41
N SER A 233 0.09 -14.42 5.78
CA SER A 233 0.60 -13.62 4.68
C SER A 233 0.45 -12.13 4.98
N THR A 234 1.31 -11.31 4.38
CA THR A 234 1.12 -9.86 4.38
C THR A 234 0.04 -9.50 3.39
N GLY A 235 -0.77 -8.50 3.72
CA GLY A 235 -1.62 -7.86 2.74
C GLY A 235 -0.79 -7.19 1.64
N THR A 236 -1.29 -7.27 0.41
CA THR A 236 -0.71 -6.62 -0.75
C THR A 236 -1.83 -6.14 -1.68
N SER A 237 -1.63 -4.99 -2.31
CA SER A 237 -2.53 -4.44 -3.32
C SER A 237 -1.72 -3.49 -4.22
N TYR A 238 -2.37 -2.78 -5.14
CA TYR A 238 -1.71 -1.76 -5.93
C TYR A 238 -2.08 -0.35 -5.49
N VAL A 239 -1.23 0.62 -5.80
CA VAL A 239 -1.46 2.03 -5.55
C VAL A 239 -0.81 2.88 -6.64
N ARG A 240 -1.49 3.94 -7.08
CA ARG A 240 -0.90 4.98 -7.93
C ARG A 240 -0.12 5.94 -7.06
N VAL A 241 1.09 6.31 -7.44
CA VAL A 241 1.93 7.19 -6.63
C VAL A 241 2.28 8.44 -7.41
N PHE A 242 2.00 9.58 -6.78
CA PHE A 242 2.44 10.90 -7.22
C PHE A 242 3.45 11.45 -6.20
N MET A 243 4.46 12.15 -6.68
CA MET A 243 5.44 12.85 -5.84
C MET A 243 5.62 14.26 -6.38
N ASN A 244 5.24 15.25 -5.57
CA ASN A 244 5.03 16.63 -6.00
C ASN A 244 4.19 16.66 -7.30
N GLU A 245 4.70 17.24 -8.38
CA GLU A 245 4.00 17.36 -9.67
C GLU A 245 4.33 16.21 -10.64
N GLN A 246 4.95 15.13 -10.17
CA GLN A 246 5.36 13.99 -10.98
C GLN A 246 4.49 12.74 -10.74
N GLU A 247 4.03 12.13 -11.83
CA GLU A 247 3.41 10.81 -11.81
C GLU A 247 4.50 9.72 -11.79
N LEU A 248 4.64 8.98 -10.67
CA LEU A 248 5.59 7.87 -10.56
C LEU A 248 4.99 6.54 -11.07
N GLY A 249 3.68 6.50 -11.28
CA GLY A 249 2.94 5.36 -11.83
C GLY A 249 2.48 4.36 -10.78
N LEU A 250 2.34 3.10 -11.19
CA LEU A 250 1.78 2.00 -10.38
C LEU A 250 2.82 1.36 -9.45
N PHE A 251 2.50 1.17 -8.17
CA PHE A 251 3.33 0.50 -7.18
C PHE A 251 2.55 -0.60 -6.47
N GLY A 252 3.25 -1.60 -5.95
CA GLY A 252 2.70 -2.53 -4.98
C GLY A 252 2.65 -1.85 -3.62
N LEU A 253 1.48 -1.81 -2.98
CA LEU A 253 1.30 -1.41 -1.59
C LEU A 253 1.40 -2.65 -0.72
N ILE A 254 2.29 -2.65 0.26
CA ILE A 254 2.52 -3.82 1.12
C ILE A 254 2.70 -3.39 2.58
N GLU A 255 2.14 -4.19 3.48
CA GLU A 255 2.35 -4.04 4.91
C GLU A 255 3.85 -4.19 5.24
N HIS A 256 4.31 -3.52 6.30
CA HIS A 256 5.69 -3.67 6.77
C HIS A 256 5.70 -4.44 8.09
N PHE A 257 6.45 -5.55 8.13
CA PHE A 257 6.66 -6.40 9.30
C PHE A 257 7.38 -5.67 10.46
N GLN A 258 6.68 -4.72 11.09
CA GLN A 258 7.09 -3.96 12.28
C GLN A 258 5.83 -3.54 13.02
N ASN A 259 5.99 -3.20 14.31
CA ASN A 259 4.89 -2.71 15.13
C ASN A 259 4.03 -1.65 14.39
N PRO A 260 2.70 -1.88 14.27
CA PRO A 260 1.88 -2.85 15.01
C PRO A 260 1.59 -4.19 14.31
N TRP A 261 2.35 -4.61 13.29
CA TRP A 261 2.01 -5.78 12.46
C TRP A 261 1.68 -7.07 13.23
N LEU A 262 2.45 -7.43 14.27
CA LEU A 262 2.15 -8.62 15.09
C LEU A 262 0.79 -8.52 15.78
N ALA A 263 0.50 -7.39 16.44
CA ALA A 263 -0.81 -7.17 17.07
C ALA A 263 -1.94 -7.16 16.03
N ASN A 264 -1.70 -6.56 14.86
CA ASN A 264 -2.66 -6.54 13.76
C ASN A 264 -2.93 -7.92 13.16
N THR A 265 -2.01 -8.86 13.28
CA THR A 265 -2.11 -10.20 12.66
C THR A 265 -2.64 -11.24 13.64
N PHE A 266 -2.23 -11.17 14.91
CA PHE A 266 -2.48 -12.22 15.91
C PHE A 266 -3.44 -11.82 17.01
N ALA A 267 -3.82 -10.55 17.13
CA ALA A 267 -4.57 -10.05 18.28
C ALA A 267 -5.57 -8.93 17.94
N ASN A 268 -6.06 -8.91 16.70
CA ASN A 268 -7.03 -7.94 16.21
C ASN A 268 -6.66 -6.48 16.58
N GLY A 269 -5.37 -6.15 16.47
CA GLY A 269 -4.86 -4.81 16.71
C GLY A 269 -4.81 -4.39 18.18
N SER A 270 -4.97 -5.33 19.12
CA SER A 270 -4.95 -5.05 20.55
C SER A 270 -3.65 -4.38 20.98
N SER A 271 -3.78 -3.23 21.64
CA SER A 271 -2.64 -2.48 22.19
C SER A 271 -2.00 -3.15 23.41
N SER A 272 -2.70 -4.11 24.03
CA SER A 272 -2.20 -4.93 25.15
C SER A 272 -1.68 -6.29 24.70
N TYR A 273 -1.46 -6.50 23.40
CA TYR A 273 -0.91 -7.74 22.89
C TYR A 273 0.55 -7.91 23.29
N GLU A 274 0.84 -8.94 24.06
CA GLU A 274 2.19 -9.33 24.46
C GLU A 274 2.81 -10.19 23.37
N ASN A 275 3.72 -9.63 22.59
CA ASN A 275 4.32 -10.29 21.44
C ASN A 275 5.67 -10.95 21.78
N GLY A 276 5.98 -12.06 21.11
CA GLY A 276 7.34 -12.62 21.03
C GLY A 276 8.25 -11.83 20.07
N TYR A 277 9.49 -12.28 19.89
CA TYR A 277 10.41 -11.64 18.93
C TYR A 277 10.01 -11.92 17.48
N LEU A 278 10.18 -10.92 16.61
CA LEU A 278 10.07 -11.08 15.17
C LEU A 278 11.44 -10.84 14.53
N TYR A 279 11.98 -11.92 13.97
CA TYR A 279 13.22 -11.91 13.19
C TYR A 279 12.89 -11.95 11.70
N GLY A 280 13.73 -11.34 10.87
CA GLY A 280 13.65 -11.50 9.42
C GLY A 280 15.02 -11.82 8.87
N GLY A 281 15.10 -12.89 8.07
CA GLY A 281 16.34 -13.29 7.41
C GLY A 281 16.95 -12.17 6.58
N VAL A 282 18.27 -12.21 6.45
CA VAL A 282 19.05 -11.33 5.59
C VAL A 282 19.85 -12.17 4.61
N PHE A 283 19.85 -11.75 3.34
CA PHE A 283 20.54 -12.48 2.27
C PHE A 283 22.07 -12.28 2.31
N GLN A 284 22.53 -11.12 2.79
CA GLN A 284 23.95 -10.83 3.00
C GLN A 284 24.10 -10.04 4.31
N GLY A 285 24.80 -10.66 5.25
CA GLY A 285 25.17 -10.08 6.53
C GLY A 285 26.24 -9.00 6.45
N SER A 286 26.56 -8.40 7.60
CA SER A 286 27.74 -7.54 7.77
C SER A 286 29.03 -8.31 8.03
N SER A 287 28.94 -9.63 8.24
CA SER A 287 30.08 -10.48 8.55
C SER A 287 30.85 -10.89 7.28
N ASN A 288 32.18 -11.04 7.39
CA ASN A 288 33.02 -11.65 6.36
C ASN A 288 32.90 -13.19 6.33
N GLN A 289 32.13 -13.78 7.25
CA GLN A 289 31.82 -15.20 7.26
C GLN A 289 30.62 -15.47 6.33
N SER A 290 30.59 -16.64 5.71
CA SER A 290 29.45 -17.07 4.88
C SER A 290 28.29 -17.49 5.79
N LEU A 291 27.64 -16.51 6.40
CA LEU A 291 26.44 -16.69 7.21
C LEU A 291 25.19 -16.53 6.35
N THR A 292 24.21 -17.40 6.52
CA THR A 292 22.91 -17.36 5.84
C THR A 292 21.78 -17.67 6.81
N SER A 293 20.59 -17.14 6.56
CA SER A 293 19.39 -17.38 7.37
C SER A 293 18.79 -18.78 7.14
N ASP A 294 19.54 -19.86 7.37
CA ASP A 294 19.12 -21.25 7.08
C ASP A 294 18.67 -22.06 8.30
N LEU A 295 18.56 -21.40 9.46
CA LEU A 295 18.22 -21.99 10.76
C LEU A 295 19.29 -22.92 11.36
N SER A 296 20.52 -22.91 10.83
CA SER A 296 21.65 -23.63 11.45
C SER A 296 21.92 -23.17 12.88
N TYR A 297 22.34 -24.10 13.73
CA TYR A 297 22.74 -23.77 15.10
C TYR A 297 24.19 -23.25 15.14
N TYR A 298 24.33 -22.07 15.75
CA TYR A 298 25.62 -21.51 16.14
C TYR A 298 25.69 -21.33 17.66
N ASN A 299 26.77 -21.81 18.27
CA ASN A 299 27.03 -21.63 19.71
C ASN A 299 27.31 -20.16 20.09
N ASN A 300 27.77 -19.34 19.14
CA ASN A 300 27.99 -17.91 19.32
C ASN A 300 26.75 -17.12 18.91
N VAL A 301 26.05 -16.56 19.90
CA VAL A 301 24.82 -15.78 19.70
C VAL A 301 25.02 -14.51 18.84
N THR A 302 26.24 -13.97 18.75
CA THR A 302 26.47 -12.74 17.97
C THR A 302 26.32 -12.98 16.46
N LEU A 303 26.57 -14.22 15.98
CA LEU A 303 26.51 -14.55 14.55
C LEU A 303 25.10 -14.35 13.96
N TYR A 304 24.06 -14.60 14.76
CA TYR A 304 22.68 -14.33 14.36
C TYR A 304 22.43 -12.87 14.02
N ALA A 305 23.03 -11.93 14.77
CA ALA A 305 22.89 -10.49 14.53
C ALA A 305 23.86 -9.98 13.45
N ASP A 306 25.05 -10.58 13.37
CA ASP A 306 26.14 -10.13 12.49
C ASP A 306 25.90 -10.46 11.02
N GLY A 307 25.13 -11.50 10.72
CA GLY A 307 24.87 -11.82 9.32
C GLY A 307 23.72 -12.70 8.93
N GLU A 308 22.94 -13.24 9.87
CA GLU A 308 21.84 -14.13 9.51
C GLU A 308 20.47 -13.48 9.65
N TYR A 309 20.23 -12.70 10.70
CA TYR A 309 18.88 -12.20 10.98
C TYR A 309 18.88 -10.75 11.41
N LYS A 310 17.82 -10.06 11.02
CA LYS A 310 17.51 -8.73 11.51
C LYS A 310 16.31 -8.79 12.45
N MET A 311 16.49 -8.30 13.68
CA MET A 311 15.35 -8.09 14.57
C MET A 311 14.43 -7.00 14.01
N ARG A 312 13.21 -7.39 13.66
CA ARG A 312 12.17 -6.51 13.11
C ARG A 312 11.33 -5.89 14.22
N GLN A 313 11.03 -6.68 15.25
CA GLN A 313 10.32 -6.26 16.46
C GLN A 313 10.82 -7.09 17.64
N LYS A 314 11.12 -6.39 18.75
CA LYS A 314 11.47 -7.03 20.02
C LYS A 314 10.23 -7.63 20.67
N ALA A 315 10.41 -8.62 21.54
CA ALA A 315 9.35 -9.08 22.43
C ALA A 315 8.85 -7.95 23.36
N SER A 316 7.62 -8.06 23.84
CA SER A 316 7.14 -7.22 24.93
C SER A 316 8.01 -7.42 26.17
N GLY A 317 8.40 -6.33 26.84
CA GLY A 317 9.41 -6.36 27.91
C GLY A 317 10.86 -6.68 27.49
N GLY A 318 11.09 -7.30 26.32
CA GLY A 318 12.42 -7.73 25.85
C GLY A 318 13.36 -6.64 25.33
N SER A 319 14.60 -7.02 25.02
CA SER A 319 15.65 -6.13 24.49
C SER A 319 15.64 -6.04 22.95
N LYS A 320 16.31 -5.04 22.35
CA LYS A 320 16.42 -4.90 20.87
C LYS A 320 17.57 -5.71 20.25
N THR A 321 18.35 -6.38 21.07
CA THR A 321 19.59 -7.07 20.68
C THR A 321 19.62 -8.52 21.16
N ASP A 322 18.48 -9.02 21.63
CA ASP A 322 18.37 -10.36 22.21
C ASP A 322 18.03 -11.40 21.12
N PHE A 323 19.02 -12.22 20.82
CA PHE A 323 18.94 -13.33 19.87
C PHE A 323 18.99 -14.70 20.57
N GLU A 324 19.06 -14.75 21.90
CA GLU A 324 19.07 -16.02 22.65
C GLU A 324 17.83 -16.88 22.36
N PRO A 325 16.60 -16.33 22.24
CA PRO A 325 15.44 -17.14 21.85
C PRO A 325 15.59 -17.78 20.48
N LEU A 326 16.18 -17.07 19.51
CA LEU A 326 16.43 -17.62 18.18
C LEU A 326 17.51 -18.71 18.22
N GLN A 327 18.59 -18.47 18.97
CA GLN A 327 19.66 -19.46 19.17
C GLN A 327 19.13 -20.73 19.86
N ASN A 328 18.27 -20.59 20.86
CA ASN A 328 17.65 -21.73 21.53
C ASN A 328 16.75 -22.52 20.57
N PHE A 329 16.04 -21.82 19.69
CA PHE A 329 15.18 -22.45 18.68
C PHE A 329 16.00 -23.20 17.61
N THR A 330 17.07 -22.61 17.07
CA THR A 330 17.94 -23.31 16.12
C THR A 330 18.71 -24.46 16.77
N LYS A 331 19.13 -24.32 18.03
CA LYS A 331 19.69 -25.44 18.82
C LYS A 331 18.70 -26.58 18.94
N PHE A 332 17.44 -26.26 19.25
CA PHE A 332 16.38 -27.27 19.26
C PHE A 332 16.26 -27.97 17.91
N ILE A 333 16.27 -27.24 16.79
CA ILE A 333 16.21 -27.84 15.43
C ILE A 333 17.38 -28.80 15.20
N ASP A 334 18.60 -28.41 15.58
CA ASP A 334 19.82 -29.19 15.40
C ASP A 334 19.83 -30.50 16.23
N GLU A 335 19.30 -30.44 17.45
CA GLU A 335 19.33 -31.55 18.41
C GLU A 335 18.02 -32.38 18.44
N ALA A 336 16.94 -31.91 17.81
CA ALA A 336 15.62 -32.53 17.93
C ALA A 336 15.59 -33.95 17.36
N PRO A 337 14.86 -34.88 18.01
CA PRO A 337 14.78 -36.26 17.55
C PRO A 337 14.01 -36.37 16.22
N THR A 338 14.50 -37.24 15.33
CA THR A 338 13.89 -37.49 14.01
C THR A 338 13.29 -38.90 13.88
N ASN A 339 13.62 -39.82 14.79
CA ASN A 339 13.25 -41.23 14.71
C ASN A 339 12.76 -41.84 16.04
N SER A 340 12.55 -41.02 17.07
CA SER A 340 11.99 -41.48 18.35
C SER A 340 10.46 -41.58 18.29
N THR A 341 9.87 -42.44 19.12
CA THR A 341 8.42 -42.61 19.21
C THR A 341 7.68 -41.34 19.66
N ASP A 342 8.38 -40.43 20.34
CA ASP A 342 7.82 -39.16 20.84
C ASP A 342 8.25 -37.94 20.02
N ALA A 343 8.98 -38.14 18.91
CA ALA A 343 9.54 -37.05 18.11
C ALA A 343 8.49 -36.02 17.69
N VAL A 344 7.32 -36.47 17.25
CA VAL A 344 6.23 -35.58 16.81
C VAL A 344 5.75 -34.65 17.93
N ASN A 345 5.61 -35.16 19.15
CA ASN A 345 5.16 -34.34 20.27
C ASN A 345 6.25 -33.33 20.69
N ILE A 346 7.51 -33.75 20.67
CA ILE A 346 8.67 -32.88 20.95
C ILE A 346 8.71 -31.72 19.94
N TRP A 347 8.57 -32.01 18.64
CA TRP A 347 8.47 -30.98 17.60
C TRP A 347 7.30 -30.03 17.81
N LYS A 348 6.11 -30.56 18.11
CA LYS A 348 4.91 -29.75 18.37
C LYS A 348 5.02 -28.86 19.61
N SER A 349 5.90 -29.20 20.56
CA SER A 349 6.10 -28.38 21.77
C SER A 349 6.94 -27.13 21.53
N SER A 350 7.75 -27.12 20.47
CA SER A 350 8.72 -26.06 20.18
C SER A 350 8.44 -25.29 18.88
N LEU A 351 7.64 -25.86 17.98
CA LEU A 351 7.33 -25.29 16.67
C LEU A 351 5.84 -25.48 16.33
N ASP A 352 5.22 -24.45 15.75
CA ASP A 352 3.95 -24.61 15.03
C ASP A 352 4.18 -25.44 13.76
N THR A 353 4.16 -26.76 13.93
CA THR A 353 4.42 -27.72 12.86
C THR A 353 3.40 -27.66 11.72
N ASP A 354 2.16 -27.22 12.00
CA ASP A 354 1.12 -27.11 10.97
C ASP A 354 1.41 -25.93 10.04
N SER A 355 1.78 -24.77 10.61
CA SER A 355 2.25 -23.63 9.83
C SER A 355 3.48 -23.97 8.99
N PHE A 356 4.47 -24.67 9.58
CA PHE A 356 5.72 -25.01 8.88
C PHE A 356 5.51 -26.01 7.73
N LEU A 357 4.77 -27.11 7.95
CA LEU A 357 4.59 -28.14 6.92
C LEU A 357 3.72 -27.69 5.73
N ARG A 358 2.91 -26.64 5.91
CA ARG A 358 2.13 -26.03 4.83
C ARG A 358 2.95 -25.04 3.98
N SER A 359 4.08 -24.54 4.51
CA SER A 359 4.84 -23.40 3.94
C SER A 359 5.79 -23.74 2.80
#